data_AF-A0A5K7WUS6-F1
#
_entry.id   AF-A0A5K7WUS6-F1
#
_cell.length_a   1.000
_cell.length_b   1.000
_cell.length_c   1.000
_cell.angle_alpha   90.00
_cell.angle_beta   90.00
_cell.angle_gamma   90.00
#
_symmetry.space_group_name_H-M   'P 1'
#
loop_
_entity.id
_entity.type
_entity.pdbx_description
1 polymer ?
#
loop_
_entity_poly.entity_id
_entity_poly.type
_entity_poly.pdbx_seq_one_letter_code
_entity_poly.pdbx_strand_id
1 'polypeptide(L)'
;MIRTIGGRREGFANPILQAKRHRMHVQEWLTEHHFPNIPIENNVVIAHPSTIVDRADQMVKEHVFHAEKMPLKLQHMIKKYQDSPNYSRFLPQIEEVLLSDPSDTFPNVLQKFNIPSADLQRGVLCEACHHFSMQRIFANWQCIRCGHRSKNAHQSMILHYFLLFGTTMTNKQCRDFLKIDNTKLTIDLLNKMGLKREGIGRGRGQYYLSPSHETFDQLLRQGVTDKIWK
;
A
#
# COMPACT_ATOMS: atom_id res chain seq x y z
N MET A 1 6.54 -1.04 23.60
CA MET A 1 6.69 0.41 23.37
C MET A 1 5.43 1.09 23.89
N ILE A 2 5.51 2.29 24.45
CA ILE A 2 4.34 3.02 24.96
C ILE A 2 4.27 4.37 24.27
N ARG A 3 3.09 4.73 23.76
CA ARG A 3 2.81 6.06 23.20
C ARG A 3 1.89 6.81 24.15
N THR A 4 2.19 8.08 24.40
CA THR A 4 1.31 8.97 25.18
C THR A 4 0.89 10.14 24.29
N ILE A 5 -0.41 10.26 24.03
CA ILE A 5 -1.00 11.40 23.28
C ILE A 5 -2.13 11.97 24.12
N GLY A 6 -2.07 13.26 24.46
CA GLY A 6 -3.12 13.94 25.23
C GLY A 6 -3.45 13.25 26.57
N GLY A 7 -2.45 12.68 27.25
CA GLY A 7 -2.63 11.93 28.50
C GLY A 7 -3.09 10.47 28.33
N ARG A 8 -3.50 10.04 27.13
CA ARG A 8 -3.84 8.65 26.85
C ARG A 8 -2.58 7.84 26.57
N ARG A 9 -2.41 6.74 27.31
CA ARG A 9 -1.30 5.78 27.15
C ARG A 9 -1.77 4.57 26.34
N GLU A 10 -0.99 4.20 25.34
CA GLU A 10 -1.24 3.03 24.49
C GLU A 10 0.01 2.15 24.45
N GLY A 11 -0.17 0.85 24.68
CA GLY A 11 0.90 -0.14 24.60
C GLY A 11 0.96 -0.78 23.21
N PHE A 12 2.17 -0.90 22.68
CA PHE A 12 2.46 -1.61 21.44
C PHE A 12 3.26 -2.88 21.73
N ALA A 13 3.09 -3.88 20.85
CA ALA A 13 3.88 -5.09 20.84
C ALA A 13 5.39 -4.78 20.92
N ASN A 14 6.16 -5.70 21.49
CA ASN A 14 7.60 -5.52 21.65
C ASN A 14 8.27 -5.49 20.25
N PRO A 15 8.84 -4.35 19.82
CA PRO A 15 9.36 -4.20 18.48
C PRO A 15 10.61 -5.06 18.25
N ILE A 16 11.38 -5.36 19.30
CA ILE A 16 12.55 -6.25 19.20
C ILE A 16 12.09 -7.68 18.93
N LEU A 17 11.08 -8.16 19.67
CA LEU A 17 10.52 -9.50 19.44
C LEU A 17 9.82 -9.60 18.08
N GLN A 18 9.22 -8.51 17.60
CA GLN A 18 8.67 -8.45 16.26
C GLN A 18 9.77 -8.57 15.20
N ALA A 19 10.85 -7.78 15.31
CA ALA A 19 11.98 -7.85 14.39
C ALA A 19 12.67 -9.22 14.40
N LYS A 20 12.82 -9.85 15.58
CA LYS A 20 13.35 -11.21 15.71
C LYS A 20 12.46 -12.24 15.00
N ARG A 21 11.14 -12.17 15.16
CA ARG A 21 10.19 -13.05 14.46
C ARG A 21 10.26 -12.88 12.95
N HIS A 22 10.32 -11.64 12.46
CA HIS A 22 10.47 -11.39 11.03
C HIS A 22 11.77 -11.99 10.49
N ARG A 23 12.89 -11.84 11.21
CA ARG A 23 14.16 -12.49 10.85
C ARG A 23 14.03 -14.01 10.76
N MET A 24 13.35 -14.66 11.71
CA MET A 24 13.14 -16.11 11.68
C MET A 24 12.32 -16.52 10.44
N HIS A 25 11.19 -15.86 10.19
CA HIS A 25 10.36 -16.19 9.02
C HIS A 25 11.09 -15.97 7.70
N VAL A 26 11.86 -14.88 7.54
CA VAL A 26 12.64 -14.66 6.32
C VAL A 26 13.72 -15.73 6.17
N GLN A 27 14.35 -16.15 7.26
CA GLN A 27 15.36 -17.22 7.24
C GLN A 27 14.77 -18.59 6.88
N GLU A 28 13.61 -18.92 7.44
CA GLU A 28 12.84 -20.13 7.14
C GLU A 28 12.43 -20.12 5.67
N TRP A 29 11.83 -19.03 5.20
CA TRP A 29 11.44 -18.84 3.80
C TRP A 29 12.61 -19.00 2.84
N LEU A 30 13.77 -18.37 3.12
CA LEU A 30 14.97 -18.55 2.29
C LEU A 30 15.42 -20.01 2.23
N THR A 31 15.30 -20.73 3.34
CA THR A 31 15.69 -22.14 3.44
C THR A 31 14.73 -23.05 2.67
N GLU A 32 13.42 -22.81 2.79
CA GLU A 32 12.37 -23.52 2.04
C GLU A 32 12.54 -23.33 0.51
N HIS A 33 13.01 -22.16 0.09
CA HIS A 33 13.33 -21.85 -1.30
C HIS A 33 14.78 -22.21 -1.71
N HIS A 34 15.50 -23.00 -0.90
CA HIS A 34 16.83 -23.54 -1.19
C HIS A 34 17.92 -22.47 -1.40
N PHE A 35 17.72 -21.26 -0.88
CA PHE A 35 18.76 -20.24 -0.84
C PHE A 35 19.81 -20.57 0.23
N PRO A 36 21.07 -20.11 0.08
CA PRO A 36 22.06 -20.30 1.12
C PRO A 36 21.66 -19.53 2.38
N ASN A 37 22.35 -19.82 3.49
CA ASN A 37 22.17 -19.10 4.74
C ASN A 37 22.70 -17.64 4.61
N ILE A 38 21.85 -16.75 4.11
CA ILE A 38 22.13 -15.31 3.95
C ILE A 38 22.00 -14.65 5.33
N PRO A 39 23.01 -13.90 5.80
CA PRO A 39 22.92 -13.20 7.08
C PRO A 39 21.83 -12.12 7.07
N ILE A 40 20.90 -12.21 8.01
CA ILE A 40 19.84 -11.21 8.22
C ILE A 40 20.05 -10.49 9.55
N GLU A 41 20.22 -9.17 9.48
CA GLU A 41 20.30 -8.27 10.64
C GLU A 41 18.90 -7.75 11.02
N ASN A 42 18.57 -7.73 12.31
CA ASN A 42 17.26 -7.30 12.79
C ASN A 42 17.38 -6.11 13.76
N ASN A 43 17.16 -4.90 13.26
CA ASN A 43 17.24 -3.67 14.04
C ASN A 43 15.91 -2.89 14.01
N VAL A 44 15.61 -2.20 15.09
CA VAL A 44 14.47 -1.29 15.23
C VAL A 44 14.98 0.14 15.10
N VAL A 45 14.72 0.75 13.95
CA VAL A 45 15.16 2.11 13.66
C VAL A 45 14.01 3.09 13.95
N ILE A 46 14.25 4.04 14.85
CA ILE A 46 13.28 5.07 15.22
C ILE A 46 13.47 6.29 14.33
N ALA A 47 12.49 6.53 13.45
CA ALA A 47 12.52 7.66 12.53
C ALA A 47 12.21 9.00 13.21
N HIS A 48 11.39 9.00 14.26
CA HIS A 48 10.95 10.24 14.92
C HIS A 48 11.97 10.69 15.99
N PRO A 49 12.70 11.82 15.79
CA PRO A 49 13.82 12.20 16.66
C PRO A 49 13.43 12.47 18.12
N SER A 50 12.22 13.00 18.35
CA SER A 50 11.75 13.29 19.71
C SER A 50 11.36 12.06 20.53
N THR A 51 11.47 10.85 19.96
CA THR A 51 11.17 9.61 20.68
C THR A 51 12.24 9.39 21.73
N ILE A 52 11.82 9.26 22.99
CA ILE A 52 12.73 8.97 24.10
C ILE A 52 12.84 7.45 24.27
N VAL A 53 14.06 6.93 24.18
CA VAL A 53 14.37 5.53 24.50
C VAL A 53 14.77 5.48 25.97
N ASP A 54 13.76 5.37 26.84
CA ASP A 54 13.95 5.38 28.29
C ASP A 54 14.33 3.99 28.83
N ARG A 55 15.23 3.97 29.84
CA ARG A 55 15.66 2.77 30.60
C ARG A 55 15.94 1.51 29.77
N ALA A 56 16.54 1.68 28.60
CA ALA A 56 16.98 0.57 27.76
C ALA A 56 18.21 -0.11 28.39
N ASP A 57 18.11 -1.42 28.64
CA ASP A 57 19.29 -2.24 28.90
C ASP A 57 20.22 -2.27 27.67
N GLN A 58 21.40 -2.87 27.83
CA GLN A 58 22.40 -2.91 26.75
C GLN A 58 21.87 -3.63 25.50
N MET A 59 21.05 -4.67 25.66
CA MET A 59 20.47 -5.43 24.54
C MET A 59 19.52 -4.56 23.71
N VAL A 60 18.72 -3.72 24.37
CA VAL A 60 17.82 -2.76 23.73
C VAL A 60 18.63 -1.70 22.99
N LYS A 61 19.69 -1.14 23.58
CA LYS A 61 20.52 -0.12 22.93
C LYS A 61 21.26 -0.63 21.70
N GLU A 62 21.56 -1.93 21.65
CA GLU A 62 22.21 -2.55 20.50
C GLU A 62 21.27 -2.63 19.29
N HIS A 63 20.01 -2.98 19.51
CA HIS A 63 19.05 -3.25 18.44
C HIS A 63 18.07 -2.10 18.18
N VAL A 64 17.94 -1.14 19.11
CA VAL A 64 17.00 -0.01 19.02
C VAL A 64 17.76 1.30 19.03
N PHE A 65 17.66 2.06 17.94
CA PHE A 65 18.36 3.34 17.80
C PHE A 65 17.62 4.29 16.87
N HIS A 66 17.89 5.60 17.01
CA HIS A 66 17.38 6.62 16.09
C HIS A 66 18.04 6.52 14.72
N ALA A 67 17.30 6.90 13.67
CA ALA A 67 17.76 6.85 12.28
C ALA A 67 19.11 7.56 12.04
N GLU A 68 19.44 8.59 12.80
CA GLU A 68 20.73 9.29 12.74
C GLU A 68 21.94 8.35 12.99
N LYS A 69 21.78 7.29 13.79
CA LYS A 69 22.84 6.29 14.04
C LYS A 69 22.97 5.26 12.93
N MET A 70 22.07 5.24 11.94
CA MET A 70 22.04 4.23 10.89
C MET A 70 23.33 4.18 10.05
N PRO A 71 23.94 5.31 9.62
CA PRO A 71 25.19 5.26 8.85
C PRO A 71 26.32 4.55 9.60
N LEU A 72 26.45 4.80 10.91
CA LEU A 72 27.47 4.14 11.75
C LEU A 72 27.21 2.65 11.94
N LYS A 73 25.94 2.26 12.08
CA LYS A 73 25.51 0.86 12.17
C LYS A 73 25.77 0.13 10.85
N LEU A 74 25.50 0.77 9.72
CA LEU A 74 25.75 0.21 8.39
C LEU A 74 27.24 -0.04 8.17
N GLN A 75 28.11 0.92 8.53
CA GLN A 75 29.56 0.72 8.46
C GLN A 75 30.03 -0.48 9.30
N HIS A 76 29.48 -0.64 10.52
CA HIS A 76 29.76 -1.81 11.35
C HIS A 76 29.31 -3.12 10.70
N MET A 77 28.13 -3.14 10.07
CA MET A 77 27.62 -4.31 9.36
C MET A 77 28.50 -4.67 8.16
N ILE A 78 28.87 -3.68 7.34
CA ILE A 78 29.77 -3.88 6.20
C ILE A 78 31.09 -4.51 6.66
N LYS A 79 31.67 -4.00 7.75
CA LYS A 79 32.90 -4.57 8.33
C LYS A 79 32.68 -5.97 8.91
N LYS A 80 31.57 -6.20 9.62
CA LYS A 80 31.21 -7.50 10.23
C LYS A 80 31.09 -8.60 9.17
N TYR A 81 30.60 -8.27 7.98
CA TYR A 81 30.36 -9.21 6.89
C TYR A 81 31.35 -9.08 5.73
N GLN A 82 32.48 -8.40 5.91
CA GLN A 82 33.47 -8.16 4.85
C GLN A 82 34.00 -9.46 4.21
N ASP A 83 34.12 -10.52 5.01
CA ASP A 83 34.65 -11.83 4.60
C ASP A 83 33.53 -12.84 4.26
N SER A 84 32.28 -12.36 4.18
CA SER A 84 31.14 -13.22 3.83
C SER A 84 31.11 -13.53 2.33
N PRO A 85 30.52 -14.68 1.93
CA PRO A 85 30.26 -14.96 0.53
C PRO A 85 29.48 -13.82 -0.14
N ASN A 86 29.72 -13.59 -1.43
CA ASN A 86 28.92 -12.64 -2.17
C ASN A 86 27.52 -13.21 -2.43
N TYR A 87 26.56 -12.79 -1.61
CA TYR A 87 25.15 -13.18 -1.74
C TYR A 87 24.39 -12.39 -2.80
N SER A 88 24.96 -11.31 -3.37
CA SER A 88 24.24 -10.43 -4.31
C SER A 88 23.74 -11.17 -5.55
N ARG A 89 24.43 -12.26 -5.94
CA ARG A 89 24.03 -13.12 -7.07
C ARG A 89 22.66 -13.79 -6.88
N PHE A 90 22.19 -13.93 -5.64
CA PHE A 90 20.89 -14.53 -5.32
C PHE A 90 19.75 -13.50 -5.31
N LEU A 91 20.05 -12.19 -5.29
CA LEU A 91 19.01 -11.15 -5.22
C LEU A 91 18.01 -11.23 -6.39
N PRO A 92 18.42 -11.43 -7.66
CA PRO A 92 17.45 -11.55 -8.75
C PRO A 92 16.54 -12.78 -8.61
N GLN A 93 17.08 -13.88 -8.08
CA GLN A 93 16.32 -15.12 -7.86
C GLN A 93 15.34 -14.95 -6.70
N ILE A 94 15.76 -14.30 -5.61
CA ILE A 94 14.89 -13.96 -4.48
C ILE A 94 13.75 -13.06 -4.95
N GLU A 95 14.07 -12.04 -5.76
CA GLU A 95 13.07 -11.14 -6.35
C GLU A 95 12.07 -11.91 -7.23
N GLU A 96 12.54 -12.79 -8.11
CA GLU A 96 11.68 -13.61 -8.96
C GLU A 96 10.75 -14.51 -8.13
N VAL A 97 11.25 -15.14 -7.06
CA VAL A 97 10.43 -15.97 -6.17
C VAL A 97 9.40 -15.13 -5.42
N LEU A 98 9.80 -13.96 -4.89
CA LEU A 98 8.88 -13.05 -4.20
C LEU A 98 7.77 -12.52 -5.12
N LEU A 99 8.09 -12.23 -6.39
CA LEU A 99 7.13 -11.73 -7.37
C LEU A 99 6.25 -12.84 -7.98
N SER A 100 6.72 -14.09 -7.98
CA SER A 100 5.97 -15.23 -8.50
C SER A 100 5.05 -15.87 -7.47
N ASP A 101 5.25 -15.60 -6.17
CA ASP A 101 4.36 -16.08 -5.13
C ASP A 101 2.98 -15.41 -5.24
N PRO A 102 1.90 -16.17 -5.53
CA PRO A 102 0.54 -15.63 -5.63
C PRO A 102 -0.05 -15.22 -4.27
N SER A 103 0.71 -15.35 -3.17
CA SER A 103 0.24 -15.22 -1.79
C SER A 103 -0.12 -13.80 -1.35
N ASP A 104 0.06 -12.79 -2.20
CA ASP A 104 -0.59 -11.47 -2.08
C ASP A 104 -2.10 -11.59 -2.36
N THR A 105 -2.78 -12.44 -1.59
CA THR A 105 -4.23 -12.37 -1.44
C THR A 105 -4.52 -11.03 -0.79
N PHE A 106 -4.88 -10.05 -1.62
CA PHE A 106 -5.38 -8.76 -1.18
C PHE A 106 -6.43 -9.04 -0.09
N PRO A 107 -6.13 -8.75 1.19
CA PRO A 107 -6.99 -9.19 2.27
C PRO A 107 -8.35 -8.54 2.04
N ASN A 108 -9.43 -9.30 2.17
CA ASN A 108 -10.76 -8.72 2.07
C ASN A 108 -10.95 -7.75 3.24
N VAL A 109 -10.62 -6.48 3.01
CA VAL A 109 -10.54 -5.43 4.03
C VAL A 109 -11.91 -5.24 4.68
N LEU A 110 -12.97 -5.34 3.88
CA LEU A 110 -14.34 -5.25 4.35
C LEU A 110 -14.69 -6.37 5.32
N GLN A 111 -14.32 -7.62 5.00
CA GLN A 111 -14.52 -8.75 5.92
C GLN A 111 -13.66 -8.61 7.18
N LYS A 112 -12.39 -8.24 7.03
CA LYS A 112 -11.44 -8.09 8.15
C LYS A 112 -11.93 -7.09 9.20
N PHE A 113 -12.55 -6.00 8.75
CA PHE A 113 -13.08 -4.96 9.63
C PHE A 113 -14.60 -5.04 9.84
N ASN A 114 -15.25 -6.12 9.36
CA ASN A 114 -16.68 -6.32 9.44
C ASN A 114 -17.51 -5.12 8.94
N ILE A 115 -17.11 -4.55 7.81
CA ILE A 115 -17.77 -3.40 7.18
C ILE A 115 -18.73 -3.91 6.10
N PRO A 116 -20.06 -3.72 6.25
CA PRO A 116 -21.02 -4.02 5.21
C PRO A 116 -20.76 -3.20 3.94
N SER A 117 -20.85 -3.83 2.77
CA SER A 117 -20.66 -3.12 1.48
C SER A 117 -21.73 -2.06 1.18
N ALA A 118 -22.85 -2.09 1.93
CA ALA A 118 -23.91 -1.10 1.89
C ALA A 118 -23.54 0.21 2.60
N ASP A 119 -22.64 0.15 3.59
CA ASP A 119 -22.18 1.32 4.36
C ASP A 119 -21.13 2.13 3.61
N LEU A 120 -20.59 1.57 2.52
CA LEU A 120 -19.65 2.26 1.65
C LEU A 120 -20.35 3.38 0.89
N GLN A 121 -19.85 4.59 1.08
CA GLN A 121 -20.22 5.72 0.23
C GLN A 121 -19.70 5.49 -1.19
N ARG A 122 -20.60 5.68 -2.16
CA ARG A 122 -20.37 5.45 -3.58
C ARG A 122 -20.57 6.75 -4.35
N GLY A 123 -20.02 6.83 -5.54
CA GLY A 123 -19.99 8.05 -6.34
C GLY A 123 -18.58 8.55 -6.58
N VAL A 124 -18.46 9.68 -7.27
CA VAL A 124 -17.17 10.34 -7.50
C VAL A 124 -16.91 11.36 -6.38
N LEU A 125 -15.82 11.12 -5.65
CA LEU A 125 -15.37 11.95 -4.54
C LEU A 125 -14.78 13.27 -5.03
N CYS A 126 -15.21 14.38 -4.41
CA CYS A 126 -14.61 15.68 -4.67
C CYS A 126 -13.30 15.85 -3.88
N GLU A 127 -12.21 16.13 -4.58
CA GLU A 127 -10.87 16.35 -4.00
C GLU A 127 -10.81 17.60 -3.09
N ALA A 128 -11.71 18.57 -3.25
CA ALA A 128 -11.69 19.82 -2.49
C ALA A 128 -12.53 19.80 -1.20
N CYS A 129 -13.67 19.10 -1.21
CA CYS A 129 -14.62 19.10 -0.08
C CYS A 129 -14.94 17.70 0.46
N HIS A 130 -14.30 16.66 -0.10
CA HIS A 130 -14.43 15.26 0.28
C HIS A 130 -15.88 14.74 0.34
N HIS A 131 -16.74 15.28 -0.53
CA HIS A 131 -18.12 14.84 -0.69
C HIS A 131 -18.29 14.05 -2.00
N PHE A 132 -19.08 12.98 -1.97
CA PHE A 132 -19.37 12.09 -3.10
C PHE A 132 -20.43 12.69 -4.04
N SER A 133 -20.16 13.91 -4.51
CA SER A 133 -21.14 14.73 -5.22
C SER A 133 -20.60 15.32 -6.51
N MET A 134 -19.57 14.72 -7.10
CA MET A 134 -19.12 15.13 -8.42
C MET A 134 -20.00 14.52 -9.51
N GLN A 135 -20.46 15.37 -10.41
CA GLN A 135 -21.22 14.98 -11.60
C GLN A 135 -20.41 15.24 -12.85
N ARG A 136 -20.63 14.43 -13.89
CA ARG A 136 -19.97 14.62 -15.18
C ARG A 136 -20.68 15.73 -15.96
N ILE A 137 -20.00 16.84 -16.20
CA ILE A 137 -20.48 17.96 -17.02
C ILE A 137 -19.50 18.13 -18.19
N PHE A 138 -19.97 17.78 -19.40
CA PHE A 138 -19.13 17.67 -20.60
C PHE A 138 -17.88 16.79 -20.36
N ALA A 139 -16.69 17.39 -20.48
CA ALA A 139 -15.40 16.72 -20.30
C ALA A 139 -14.84 16.81 -18.87
N ASN A 140 -15.57 17.40 -17.92
CA ASN A 140 -15.09 17.62 -16.54
C ASN A 140 -16.04 17.01 -15.51
N TRP A 141 -15.49 16.64 -14.36
CA TRP A 141 -16.23 16.39 -13.13
C TRP A 141 -16.43 17.73 -12.42
N GLN A 142 -17.65 18.05 -12.03
CA GLN A 142 -17.97 19.25 -11.26
C GLN A 142 -18.71 18.86 -10.00
N CYS A 143 -18.24 19.33 -8.85
CA CYS A 143 -18.88 19.12 -7.57
C CYS A 143 -20.10 20.03 -7.42
N ILE A 144 -21.28 19.44 -7.15
CA ILE A 144 -22.50 20.24 -6.93
C ILE A 144 -22.49 20.99 -5.58
N ARG A 145 -21.65 20.58 -4.63
CA ARG A 145 -21.57 21.17 -3.29
C ARG A 145 -20.65 22.40 -3.22
N CYS A 146 -19.47 22.34 -3.83
CA CYS A 146 -18.46 23.40 -3.76
C CYS A 146 -18.05 23.99 -5.12
N GLY A 147 -18.60 23.48 -6.23
CA GLY A 147 -18.29 23.96 -7.58
C GLY A 147 -16.93 23.53 -8.14
N HIS A 148 -16.08 22.86 -7.34
CA HIS A 148 -14.76 22.40 -7.77
C HIS A 148 -14.84 21.52 -9.03
N ARG A 149 -13.90 21.72 -9.96
CA ARG A 149 -13.82 21.00 -11.24
C ARG A 149 -12.54 20.18 -11.33
N SER A 150 -12.67 18.93 -11.75
CA SER A 150 -11.54 18.03 -11.98
C SER A 150 -11.75 17.23 -13.27
N LYS A 151 -10.70 17.00 -14.05
CA LYS A 151 -10.77 16.11 -15.22
C LYS A 151 -10.78 14.64 -14.81
N ASN A 152 -10.10 14.33 -13.70
CA ASN A 152 -9.65 12.99 -13.36
C ASN A 152 -10.18 12.46 -12.03
N ALA A 153 -11.12 13.15 -11.37
CA ALA A 153 -11.67 12.73 -10.05
C ALA A 153 -12.20 11.28 -9.98
N HIS A 154 -12.57 10.68 -11.11
CA HIS A 154 -12.96 9.27 -11.20
C HIS A 154 -11.80 8.30 -10.92
N GLN A 155 -10.55 8.67 -11.20
CA GLN A 155 -9.38 7.79 -11.12
C GLN A 155 -9.15 7.32 -9.69
N SER A 156 -9.14 8.23 -8.71
CA SER A 156 -8.97 7.90 -7.29
C SER A 156 -10.03 6.91 -6.80
N MET A 157 -11.28 7.10 -7.19
CA MET A 157 -12.36 6.19 -6.83
C MET A 157 -12.22 4.82 -7.49
N ILE A 158 -11.81 4.75 -8.75
CA ILE A 158 -11.54 3.45 -9.41
C ILE A 158 -10.40 2.69 -8.69
N LEU A 159 -9.37 3.39 -8.23
CA LEU A 159 -8.31 2.77 -7.44
C LEU A 159 -8.81 2.29 -6.07
N HIS A 160 -9.64 3.09 -5.39
CA HIS A 160 -10.28 2.67 -4.14
C HIS A 160 -11.13 1.41 -4.32
N TYR A 161 -11.79 1.24 -5.48
CA TYR A 161 -12.51 0.01 -5.77
C TYR A 161 -11.58 -1.21 -5.72
N PHE A 162 -10.41 -1.15 -6.37
CA PHE A 162 -9.47 -2.27 -6.38
C PHE A 162 -8.93 -2.60 -4.97
N LEU A 163 -8.73 -1.58 -4.11
CA LEU A 163 -8.32 -1.80 -2.71
C LEU A 163 -9.40 -2.50 -1.86
N LEU A 164 -10.68 -2.23 -2.15
CA LEU A 164 -11.80 -2.72 -1.35
C LEU A 164 -12.34 -4.07 -1.83
N PHE A 165 -12.34 -4.29 -3.15
CA PHE A 165 -13.03 -5.43 -3.78
C PHE A 165 -12.09 -6.40 -4.51
N GLY A 166 -10.78 -6.12 -4.57
CA GLY A 166 -9.77 -6.98 -5.15
C GLY A 166 -9.28 -6.52 -6.54
N THR A 167 -8.53 -7.38 -7.22
CA THR A 167 -7.71 -7.01 -8.39
C THR A 167 -8.46 -6.94 -9.72
N THR A 168 -9.77 -7.20 -9.74
CA THR A 168 -10.58 -7.23 -10.98
C THR A 168 -11.85 -6.40 -10.86
N MET A 169 -12.26 -5.77 -11.97
CA MET A 169 -13.44 -4.95 -12.03
C MET A 169 -14.13 -5.03 -13.39
N THR A 170 -15.40 -5.38 -13.42
CA THR A 170 -16.24 -5.28 -14.62
C THR A 170 -16.74 -3.85 -14.82
N ASN A 171 -17.14 -3.53 -16.05
CA ASN A 171 -17.75 -2.23 -16.33
C ASN A 171 -19.02 -1.99 -15.49
N LYS A 172 -19.82 -3.05 -15.22
CA LYS A 172 -21.00 -2.96 -14.36
C LYS A 172 -20.63 -2.58 -12.93
N GLN A 173 -19.62 -3.25 -12.35
CA GLN A 173 -19.14 -2.94 -11.01
C GLN A 173 -18.62 -1.50 -10.91
N CYS A 174 -17.86 -1.04 -11.91
CA CYS A 174 -17.39 0.34 -11.97
C CYS A 174 -18.55 1.35 -11.97
N ARG A 175 -19.58 1.12 -12.80
CA ARG A 175 -20.78 1.96 -12.84
C ARG A 175 -21.53 1.98 -11.51
N ASP A 176 -21.74 0.82 -10.91
CA ASP A 176 -22.46 0.68 -9.65
C ASP A 176 -21.70 1.37 -8.49
N PHE A 177 -20.37 1.36 -8.54
CA PHE A 177 -19.49 1.98 -7.54
C PHE A 177 -19.35 3.50 -7.72
N LEU A 178 -19.20 3.98 -8.97
CA LEU A 178 -19.09 5.40 -9.27
C LEU A 178 -20.44 6.11 -9.42
N LYS A 179 -21.56 5.37 -9.39
CA LYS A 179 -22.92 5.86 -9.65
C LYS A 179 -23.03 6.55 -11.02
N ILE A 180 -22.52 5.87 -12.05
CA ILE A 180 -22.57 6.33 -13.45
C ILE A 180 -23.44 5.37 -14.26
N ASP A 181 -24.54 5.82 -14.83
CA ASP A 181 -25.43 4.95 -15.62
C ASP A 181 -24.94 4.71 -17.05
N ASN A 182 -24.00 5.54 -17.54
CA ASN A 182 -23.52 5.49 -18.92
C ASN A 182 -22.41 4.44 -19.11
N THR A 183 -22.73 3.37 -19.85
CA THR A 183 -21.79 2.30 -20.20
C THR A 183 -20.63 2.78 -21.07
N LYS A 184 -20.90 3.56 -22.12
CA LYS A 184 -19.86 4.03 -23.05
C LYS A 184 -18.88 4.99 -22.39
N LEU A 185 -19.39 5.90 -21.56
CA LEU A 185 -18.56 6.81 -20.76
C LEU A 185 -17.62 6.01 -19.86
N THR A 186 -18.15 5.01 -19.15
CA THR A 186 -17.33 4.20 -18.23
C THR A 186 -16.22 3.45 -18.96
N ILE A 187 -16.49 2.92 -20.17
CA ILE A 187 -15.46 2.30 -21.02
C ILE A 187 -14.37 3.32 -21.38
N ASP A 188 -14.76 4.53 -21.83
CA ASP A 188 -13.82 5.60 -22.19
C ASP A 188 -12.94 6.01 -21.00
N LEU A 189 -13.51 6.17 -19.81
CA LEU A 189 -12.77 6.49 -18.59
C LEU A 189 -11.74 5.41 -18.23
N LEU A 190 -12.15 4.14 -18.24
CA LEU A 190 -11.26 3.02 -17.90
C LEU A 190 -10.15 2.84 -18.94
N ASN A 191 -10.43 3.07 -20.22
CA ASN A 191 -9.42 3.02 -21.28
C ASN A 191 -8.43 4.18 -21.16
N LYS A 192 -8.89 5.39 -20.80
CA LYS A 192 -8.02 6.56 -20.57
C LYS A 192 -7.09 6.39 -19.37
N MET A 193 -7.45 5.54 -18.41
CA MET A 193 -6.58 5.13 -17.32
C MET A 193 -5.54 4.07 -17.73
N GLY A 194 -5.60 3.54 -18.95
CA GLY A 194 -4.68 2.51 -19.42
C GLY A 194 -4.88 1.15 -18.74
N LEU A 195 -6.07 0.88 -18.17
CA LEU A 195 -6.32 -0.38 -17.47
C LEU A 195 -6.38 -1.54 -18.46
N LYS A 196 -5.63 -2.61 -18.17
CA LYS A 196 -5.61 -3.83 -18.98
C LYS A 196 -6.98 -4.50 -18.93
N ARG A 197 -7.55 -4.77 -20.10
CA ARG A 197 -8.81 -5.49 -20.26
C ARG A 197 -8.54 -6.94 -20.62
N GLU A 198 -9.11 -7.87 -19.86
CA GLU A 198 -9.02 -9.31 -20.09
C GLU A 198 -10.40 -9.96 -20.19
N GLY A 199 -10.40 -11.26 -20.49
CA GLY A 199 -11.58 -12.10 -20.59
C GLY A 199 -12.04 -12.40 -22.03
N ILE A 200 -12.78 -13.51 -22.17
CA ILE A 200 -13.22 -14.06 -23.47
C ILE A 200 -14.66 -13.64 -23.75
N GLY A 201 -14.93 -13.18 -24.98
CA GLY A 201 -16.28 -12.84 -25.48
C GLY A 201 -16.61 -11.35 -25.50
N ARG A 202 -17.89 -11.02 -25.76
CA ARG A 202 -18.44 -9.66 -25.75
C ARG A 202 -19.31 -9.45 -24.50
N GLY A 203 -19.06 -8.40 -23.72
CA GLY A 203 -19.89 -8.05 -22.56
C GLY A 203 -19.45 -8.69 -21.24
N ARG A 204 -20.28 -9.55 -20.64
CA ARG A 204 -20.13 -10.06 -19.25
C ARG A 204 -18.84 -10.83 -18.97
N GLY A 205 -18.18 -11.34 -20.02
CA GLY A 205 -16.89 -12.03 -19.90
C GLY A 205 -15.68 -11.09 -19.81
N GLN A 206 -15.84 -9.78 -20.05
CA GLN A 206 -14.74 -8.81 -20.02
C GLN A 206 -14.65 -8.10 -18.67
N TYR A 207 -13.43 -7.99 -18.15
CA TYR A 207 -13.11 -7.28 -16.93
C TYR A 207 -11.79 -6.51 -17.08
N TYR A 208 -11.58 -5.55 -16.19
CA TYR A 208 -10.38 -4.74 -16.09
C TYR A 208 -9.56 -5.22 -14.90
N LEU A 209 -8.25 -5.27 -15.08
CA LEU A 209 -7.30 -5.58 -14.02
C LEU A 209 -6.89 -4.30 -13.27
N SER A 210 -6.60 -4.47 -11.99
CA SER A 210 -5.90 -3.45 -11.20
C SER A 210 -4.60 -3.07 -11.91
N PRO A 211 -4.23 -1.78 -11.94
CA PRO A 211 -2.95 -1.37 -12.51
C PRO A 211 -1.77 -1.86 -11.66
N SER A 212 -0.55 -1.80 -12.22
CA SER A 212 0.67 -2.12 -11.47
C SER A 212 0.84 -1.22 -10.25
N HIS A 213 1.58 -1.67 -9.24
CA HIS A 213 1.83 -0.89 -8.01
C HIS A 213 2.42 0.51 -8.33
N GLU A 214 3.33 0.61 -9.30
CA GLU A 214 3.91 1.89 -9.75
C GLU A 214 2.85 2.84 -10.32
N THR A 215 1.99 2.34 -11.20
CA THR A 215 0.89 3.11 -11.79
C THR A 215 -0.13 3.50 -10.72
N PHE A 216 -0.38 2.59 -9.78
CA PHE A 216 -1.28 2.80 -8.65
C PHE A 216 -0.82 3.98 -7.78
N ASP A 217 0.47 3.99 -7.40
CA ASP A 217 1.09 5.06 -6.61
C ASP A 217 1.11 6.39 -7.37
N GLN A 218 1.48 6.37 -8.66
CA GLN A 218 1.47 7.58 -9.50
C GLN A 218 0.09 8.24 -9.57
N LEU A 219 -0.96 7.44 -9.79
CA LEU A 219 -2.33 7.96 -9.92
C LEU A 219 -2.91 8.43 -8.58
N LEU A 220 -2.58 7.79 -7.46
CA LEU A 220 -3.01 8.25 -6.13
C LEU A 220 -2.27 9.52 -5.70
N ARG A 221 -0.96 9.63 -5.95
CA ARG A 221 -0.17 10.83 -5.61
C ARG A 221 -0.65 12.09 -6.33
N GLN A 222 -1.20 11.95 -7.53
CA GLN A 222 -1.80 13.08 -8.26
C GLN A 222 -3.09 13.62 -7.61
N GLY A 223 -3.77 12.82 -6.77
CA GLY A 223 -4.98 13.24 -6.04
C GLY A 223 -4.72 13.67 -4.59
N VAL A 224 -3.58 13.29 -4.01
CA VAL A 224 -3.17 13.72 -2.66
C VAL A 224 -2.35 15.00 -2.79
N THR A 225 -3.03 16.15 -2.79
CA THR A 225 -2.34 17.39 -2.44
C THR A 225 -1.83 17.27 -1.00
N ASP A 226 -0.61 17.75 -0.73
CA ASP A 226 0.15 17.72 0.55
C ASP A 226 -0.54 18.34 1.79
N LYS A 227 -1.88 18.43 1.81
CA LYS A 227 -2.68 19.05 2.86
C LYS A 227 -3.25 18.07 3.88
N ILE A 228 -3.09 16.76 3.70
CA ILE A 228 -3.59 15.76 4.67
C ILE A 228 -2.59 15.49 5.80
N TRP A 229 -1.32 15.89 5.64
CA TRP A 229 -0.25 15.68 6.64
C TRP A 229 0.37 16.99 7.15
N LYS A 230 -0.39 18.08 7.18
CA LYS A 230 -0.03 19.30 7.90
C LYS A 230 -1.00 19.54 9.05
#